data_AF-A0A1G7NUC6-F1
#
_entry.id   AF-A0A1G7NUC6-F1
#
_cell.length_a   1.000
_cell.length_b   1.000
_cell.length_c   1.000
_cell.angle_alpha   90.00
_cell.angle_beta   90.00
_cell.angle_gamma   90.00
#
_symmetry.space_group_name_H-M   'P 1'
#
loop_
_entity.id
_entity.type
_entity.pdbx_description
1 polymer ?
#
loop_
_entity_poly.entity_id
_entity_poly.type
_entity_poly.pdbx_seq_one_letter_code
_entity_poly.pdbx_strand_id
1 'polypeptide(L)'
;MSQASLFDFEAPPKLTERIFFAIAPSAEAISDIRALTAELKAQHGMQGRPIADAKLHCTLCNLGDFPGMPEALLSRAKQAAALVAAATQPFSVSFDTA
;
A
#
# COMPACT_ATOMS: atom_id res chain seq x y z
N MET A 1 -27.79 -21.49 -36.35
CA MET A 1 -26.36 -21.36 -35.99
C MET A 1 -26.04 -19.88 -35.96
N SER A 2 -25.88 -19.29 -34.78
CA SER A 2 -25.53 -17.87 -34.65
C SER A 2 -24.01 -17.72 -34.81
N GLN A 3 -23.59 -16.95 -35.80
CA GLN A 3 -22.20 -16.57 -36.03
C GLN A 3 -21.78 -15.56 -34.94
N ALA A 4 -20.81 -15.94 -34.10
CA ALA A 4 -20.16 -14.99 -33.19
C ALA A 4 -19.35 -13.97 -34.01
N SER A 5 -19.40 -12.70 -33.62
CA SER A 5 -18.79 -11.59 -34.35
C SER A 5 -17.26 -11.65 -34.21
N LEU A 6 -16.54 -11.38 -35.30
CA LEU A 6 -15.06 -11.34 -35.34
C LEU A 6 -14.46 -10.18 -34.51
N PHE A 7 -15.31 -9.33 -33.93
CA PHE A 7 -14.95 -8.10 -33.20
C PHE A 7 -15.34 -8.13 -31.72
N ASP A 8 -15.72 -9.28 -31.17
CA ASP A 8 -15.98 -9.44 -29.74
C ASP A 8 -14.66 -9.50 -28.97
N PHE A 9 -13.96 -8.35 -28.90
CA PHE A 9 -12.80 -8.18 -28.03
C PHE A 9 -13.28 -7.90 -26.61
N GLU A 10 -13.16 -8.90 -25.74
CA GLU A 10 -13.36 -8.71 -24.31
C GLU A 10 -12.31 -7.69 -23.80
N ALA A 11 -12.76 -6.65 -23.12
CA ALA A 11 -11.87 -5.64 -22.56
C ALA A 11 -10.90 -6.31 -21.57
N PRO A 12 -9.60 -5.93 -21.58
CA PRO A 12 -8.64 -6.52 -20.67
C PRO A 12 -9.10 -6.33 -19.22
N PRO A 13 -8.90 -7.35 -18.36
CA PRO A 13 -9.42 -7.32 -17.00
C PRO A 13 -8.78 -6.16 -16.22
N LYS A 14 -9.61 -5.42 -15.48
CA LYS A 14 -9.16 -4.29 -14.68
C LYS A 14 -8.33 -4.78 -13.50
N LEU A 15 -7.11 -4.26 -13.34
CA LEU A 15 -6.26 -4.55 -12.18
C LEU A 15 -6.73 -3.71 -10.99
N THR A 16 -7.34 -4.34 -9.99
CA THR A 16 -7.89 -3.66 -8.81
C THR A 16 -7.05 -3.84 -7.56
N GLU A 17 -6.28 -4.93 -7.48
CA GLU A 17 -5.52 -5.31 -6.29
C GLU A 17 -4.05 -5.01 -6.48
N ARG A 18 -3.53 -4.02 -5.74
CA ARG A 18 -2.09 -3.74 -5.65
C ARG A 18 -1.52 -4.39 -4.40
N ILE A 19 -0.53 -5.27 -4.57
CA ILE A 19 0.06 -6.01 -3.46
C ILE A 19 1.50 -5.55 -3.25
N PHE A 20 1.84 -5.21 -2.02
CA PHE A 20 3.18 -4.78 -1.62
C PHE A 20 3.45 -5.16 -0.16
N PHE A 21 4.72 -5.16 0.22
CA PHE A 21 5.14 -5.22 1.62
C PHE A 21 5.25 -3.82 2.19
N ALA A 22 4.86 -3.66 3.46
CA ALA A 22 4.88 -2.38 4.12
C ALA A 22 5.15 -2.50 5.63
N ILE A 23 5.64 -1.42 6.21
CA ILE A 23 5.74 -1.22 7.66
C ILE A 23 4.63 -0.27 8.08
N ALA A 24 3.85 -0.68 9.07
CA ALA A 24 2.88 0.20 9.71
C ALA A 24 3.60 1.08 10.75
N PRO A 25 3.35 2.39 10.77
CA PRO A 25 3.90 3.27 11.80
C PRO A 25 3.34 2.90 13.19
N SER A 26 4.12 3.22 14.23
CA SER A 26 3.64 3.12 15.61
C SER A 26 2.53 4.14 15.89
N ALA A 27 1.78 3.94 16.97
CA ALA A 27 0.75 4.90 17.40
C ALA A 27 1.33 6.30 17.69
N GLU A 28 2.55 6.35 18.25
CA GLU A 28 3.30 7.59 18.47
C GLU A 28 3.60 8.30 17.15
N ALA A 29 4.18 7.58 16.18
CA ALA A 29 4.47 8.14 14.85
C ALA A 29 3.20 8.61 14.12
N ILE A 30 2.07 7.89 14.27
CA ILE A 30 0.77 8.34 13.72
C ILE A 30 0.32 9.66 14.36
N SER A 31 0.48 9.81 15.68
CA SER A 31 0.16 11.04 16.39
C SER A 31 0.99 12.22 15.88
N ASP A 32 2.30 12.01 15.72
CA ASP A 32 3.23 13.04 15.23
C ASP A 32 2.91 13.44 13.78
N ILE A 33 2.66 12.46 12.91
CA ILE A 33 2.23 12.70 11.52
C ILE A 33 0.93 13.51 11.48
N ARG A 34 -0.03 13.21 12.36
CA ARG A 34 -1.30 13.96 12.43
C ARG A 34 -1.08 15.41 12.86
N ALA A 35 -0.23 15.64 13.86
CA ALA A 35 0.11 16.98 14.33
C ALA A 35 0.79 17.79 13.22
N LEU A 36 1.82 17.22 12.58
CA LEU A 36 2.52 17.84 11.47
C LEU A 36 1.60 18.13 10.27
N THR A 37 0.70 17.19 9.95
CA THR A 37 -0.29 17.39 8.88
C THR A 37 -1.20 18.58 9.20
N ALA A 38 -1.69 18.71 10.43
CA ALA A 38 -2.54 19.83 10.82
C ALA A 38 -1.80 21.17 10.72
N GLU A 39 -0.55 21.20 11.18
CA GLU A 39 0.32 22.38 11.10
C GLU A 39 0.55 22.81 9.65
N LEU A 40 1.04 21.90 8.79
CA LEU A 40 1.32 22.20 7.38
C LEU A 40 0.07 22.66 6.63
N LYS A 41 -1.07 22.02 6.91
CA LYS A 41 -2.34 22.43 6.31
C LYS A 41 -2.74 23.84 6.70
N ALA A 42 -2.59 24.21 7.97
CA ALA A 42 -2.88 25.56 8.45
C ALA A 42 -1.92 26.59 7.85
N GLN A 43 -0.61 26.29 7.84
CA GLN A 43 0.43 27.17 7.30
C GLN A 43 0.25 27.46 5.80
N HIS A 44 -0.17 26.46 5.01
CA HIS A 44 -0.27 26.57 3.56
C HIS A 44 -1.72 26.67 3.03
N GLY A 45 -2.72 26.78 3.92
CA GLY A 45 -4.13 26.87 3.52
C GLY A 45 -4.65 25.64 2.77
N MET A 46 -4.08 24.45 3.00
CA MET A 46 -4.44 23.23 2.28
C MET A 46 -5.81 22.70 2.73
N GLN A 47 -6.68 22.39 1.77
CA GLN A 47 -8.05 21.95 2.05
C GLN A 47 -8.26 20.43 1.91
N GLY A 48 -7.31 19.72 1.27
CA GLY A 48 -7.42 18.28 1.00
C GLY A 48 -7.50 17.43 2.28
N ARG A 49 -8.26 16.33 2.25
CA ARG A 49 -8.42 15.44 3.41
C ARG A 49 -7.07 14.77 3.76
N PRO A 50 -6.67 14.74 5.05
CA PRO A 50 -5.53 13.95 5.49
C PRO A 50 -5.67 12.47 5.14
N ILE A 51 -4.54 11.79 4.94
CA ILE A 51 -4.51 10.33 4.82
C ILE A 51 -5.05 9.75 6.13
N ALA A 52 -5.94 8.76 6.04
CA ALA A 52 -6.48 8.09 7.22
C ALA A 52 -5.37 7.29 7.92
N ASP A 53 -5.34 7.28 9.25
CA ASP A 53 -4.34 6.59 10.06
C ASP A 53 -4.15 5.13 9.65
N ALA A 54 -5.25 4.42 9.39
CA ALA A 54 -5.24 3.02 8.93
C ALA A 54 -4.63 2.80 7.54
N LYS A 55 -4.36 3.87 6.79
CA LYS A 55 -3.71 3.85 5.48
C LYS A 55 -2.27 4.35 5.52
N LEU A 56 -1.79 4.85 6.66
CA LEU A 56 -0.40 5.25 6.80
C LEU A 56 0.50 4.01 6.81
N HIS A 57 1.53 4.03 5.98
CA HIS A 57 2.50 2.96 5.88
C HIS A 57 3.77 3.46 5.18
N CYS A 58 4.89 2.80 5.45
CA CYS A 58 6.09 2.88 4.61
C CYS A 58 6.04 1.71 3.62
N THR A 59 5.98 1.98 2.32
CA THR A 59 6.04 0.94 1.28
C THR A 59 7.47 0.42 1.18
N LEU A 60 7.65 -0.91 1.20
CA LEU A 60 8.94 -1.57 1.05
C LEU A 60 9.16 -2.09 -0.38
N CYS A 61 8.38 -3.07 -0.80
CA CYS A 61 8.56 -3.76 -2.08
C CYS A 61 7.22 -4.08 -2.73
N ASN A 62 7.07 -3.73 -4.01
CA ASN A 62 5.86 -3.99 -4.80
C ASN A 62 5.89 -5.40 -5.40
N LEU A 63 4.80 -6.13 -5.27
CA LEU A 63 4.61 -7.48 -5.84
C LEU A 63 3.77 -7.47 -7.12
N GLY A 64 3.10 -6.36 -7.43
CA GLY A 64 2.37 -6.15 -8.68
C GLY A 64 0.90 -5.79 -8.50
N ASP A 65 0.23 -5.62 -9.64
CA ASP A 65 -1.18 -5.29 -9.77
C ASP A 65 -1.94 -6.46 -10.39
N PHE A 66 -3.09 -6.84 -9.81
CA PHE A 66 -3.84 -8.05 -10.17
C PHE A 66 -5.32 -7.75 -10.37
N PRO A 67 -6.02 -8.47 -11.27
CA PRO A 67 -7.46 -8.29 -11.51
C PRO A 67 -8.37 -8.87 -10.40
N GLY A 68 -7.76 -9.40 -9.35
CA GLY A 68 -8.40 -10.01 -8.18
C GLY A 68 -7.31 -10.58 -7.27
N MET A 69 -7.69 -11.06 -6.08
CA MET A 69 -6.71 -11.49 -5.08
C MET A 69 -6.03 -12.83 -5.47
N PRO A 70 -4.72 -12.87 -5.73
CA PRO A 70 -4.01 -14.08 -6.09
C PRO A 70 -3.61 -14.88 -4.84
N GLU A 71 -4.48 -15.77 -4.35
CA GLU A 71 -4.29 -16.49 -3.08
C GLU A 71 -2.93 -17.19 -2.95
N ALA A 72 -2.49 -17.89 -4.00
CA ALA A 72 -1.20 -18.58 -4.01
C ALA A 72 0.00 -17.62 -3.91
N LEU A 73 -0.09 -16.42 -4.49
CA LEU A 73 0.92 -15.39 -4.32
C LEU A 73 0.87 -14.82 -2.91
N LEU A 74 -0.32 -14.53 -2.38
CA LEU A 74 -0.48 -14.00 -1.03
C LEU A 74 0.09 -14.95 0.03
N SER A 75 -0.16 -16.26 -0.10
CA SER A 75 0.39 -17.26 0.81
C SER A 75 1.93 -17.25 0.82
N ARG A 76 2.54 -17.25 -0.38
CA ARG A 76 4.00 -17.18 -0.52
C ARG A 76 4.57 -15.86 -0.02
N ALA A 77 3.90 -14.75 -0.30
CA ALA A 77 4.30 -13.42 0.17
C ALA A 77 4.28 -13.33 1.70
N LYS A 78 3.23 -13.87 2.35
CA LYS A 78 3.16 -13.96 3.82
C LYS A 78 4.29 -14.79 4.41
N GLN A 79 4.62 -15.93 3.80
CA GLN A 79 5.75 -16.76 4.24
C GLN A 79 7.09 -16.02 4.09
N ALA A 80 7.32 -15.37 2.96
CA ALA A 80 8.53 -14.57 2.72
C ALA A 80 8.66 -13.43 3.75
N ALA A 81 7.58 -12.69 4.00
CA ALA A 81 7.57 -11.63 5.02
C ALA A 81 7.89 -12.17 6.41
N ALA A 82 7.32 -13.31 6.80
CA ALA A 82 7.59 -13.93 8.09
C ALA A 82 9.07 -14.36 8.24
N LEU A 83 9.67 -14.93 7.20
CA LEU A 83 11.08 -15.30 7.20
C LEU A 83 12.00 -14.09 7.34
N VAL A 84 11.72 -13.02 6.60
CA VAL A 84 12.50 -11.77 6.69
C VAL A 84 12.34 -11.14 8.07
N ALA A 85 11.13 -11.07 8.61
CA ALA A 85 10.88 -10.53 9.94
C ALA A 85 11.59 -11.33 11.04
N ALA A 86 11.64 -12.66 10.92
CA ALA A 86 12.35 -13.51 11.88
C ALA A 86 13.89 -13.37 11.79
N ALA A 87 14.43 -13.13 10.60
CA ALA A 87 15.87 -13.00 10.37
C ALA A 87 16.41 -11.58 10.61
N THR A 88 15.54 -10.57 10.76
CA THR A 88 15.93 -9.17 10.87
C THR A 88 15.79 -8.69 12.30
N GLN A 89 16.89 -8.18 12.88
CA GLN A 89 16.85 -7.49 14.18
C GLN A 89 16.04 -6.19 14.04
N PRO A 90 15.11 -5.87 14.96
CA PRO A 90 14.41 -4.59 14.94
C PRO A 90 15.40 -3.42 14.98
N PHE A 91 15.12 -2.37 14.20
CA PHE A 91 15.92 -1.15 14.16
C PHE A 91 15.02 0.07 14.08
N SER A 92 15.56 1.21 14.54
CA SER A 92 14.86 2.48 14.46
C SER A 92 14.95 3.07 13.06
N VAL A 93 13.87 3.68 12.60
CA VAL A 93 13.79 4.40 11.32
C VAL A 93 13.21 5.78 11.61
N SER A 94 13.88 6.83 11.12
CA SER A 94 13.40 8.21 11.15
C SER A 94 13.08 8.71 9.74
N PHE A 95 12.10 9.60 9.66
CA PHE A 95 11.77 10.40 8.47
C PHE A 95 11.88 11.87 8.88
N ASP A 96 13.12 12.37 8.95
CA ASP A 96 13.47 13.68 9.51
C ASP A 96 13.89 14.72 8.46
N THR A 97 13.89 14.32 7.18
CA THR A 97 14.27 15.16 6.04
C THR A 97 13.31 14.96 4.87
N ALA A 98 13.14 16.01 4.07
CA ALA A 98 12.31 16.03 2.86
C ALA A 98 13.17 16.00 1.59
#